data_AF-A0A2E5GJK6-F1
#
_entry.id   AF-A0A2E5GJK6-F1
#
_cell.length_a   1.000
_cell.length_b   1.000
_cell.length_c   1.000
_cell.angle_alpha   90.00
_cell.angle_beta   90.00
_cell.angle_gamma   90.00
#
_symmetry.space_group_name_H-M   'P 1'
#
loop_
_entity.id
_entity.type
_entity.pdbx_description
1 polymer ?
#
loop_
_entity_poly.entity_id
_entity_poly.type
_entity_poly.pdbx_seq_one_letter_code
_entity_poly.pdbx_strand_id
1 'polypeptide(L)'
;MNSGSNLLDQVRKEKLYNALVFQLNKDFERAGLEAEFDAAFENQQLLRNLQAALYNLVVSDFESYLTLLYAIDVSEVKIKALPDCEVHQLAEFVSVLILEREFKKVQFKNRT
;
A
#
# COMPACT_ATOMS: atom_id res chain seq x y z
N MET A 1 -12.12 -5.13 13.23
CA MET A 1 -11.64 -5.60 11.92
C MET A 1 -10.90 -4.43 11.26
N ASN A 2 -9.62 -4.59 10.93
CA ASN A 2 -8.80 -3.53 10.33
C ASN A 2 -9.26 -3.29 8.87
N SER A 3 -9.52 -2.03 8.49
CA SER A 3 -10.03 -1.66 7.16
C SER A 3 -9.17 -2.21 6.01
N GLY A 4 -7.86 -2.32 6.20
CA GLY A 4 -6.95 -2.90 5.21
C GLY A 4 -7.17 -4.41 4.98
N SER A 5 -7.47 -5.18 6.03
CA SER A 5 -7.74 -6.62 5.91
C SER A 5 -9.01 -6.89 5.12
N ASN A 6 -10.07 -6.13 5.39
CA ASN A 6 -11.34 -6.25 4.68
C ASN A 6 -11.17 -5.94 3.17
N LEU A 7 -10.35 -4.95 2.82
CA LEU A 7 -10.04 -4.63 1.44
C LEU A 7 -9.29 -5.78 0.75
N LEU A 8 -8.28 -6.37 1.40
CA LEU A 8 -7.57 -7.51 0.84
C LEU A 8 -8.45 -8.77 0.72
N ASP A 9 -9.41 -8.96 1.62
CA ASP A 9 -10.41 -10.01 1.49
C ASP A 9 -11.28 -9.80 0.24
N GLN A 10 -11.69 -8.55 -0.03
CA GLN A 10 -12.40 -8.19 -1.26
C GLN A 10 -11.55 -8.44 -2.51
N VAL A 11 -10.29 -7.99 -2.51
CA VAL A 11 -9.35 -8.18 -3.63
C VAL A 11 -9.21 -9.67 -3.96
N ARG A 12 -9.12 -10.53 -2.94
CA ARG A 12 -9.08 -11.99 -3.14
C ARG A 12 -10.38 -12.55 -3.70
N LYS A 13 -11.55 -12.10 -3.20
CA LYS A 13 -12.85 -12.50 -3.74
C LYS A 13 -12.99 -12.15 -5.22
N GLU A 14 -12.42 -11.02 -5.64
CA GLU A 14 -12.38 -10.59 -7.05
C GLU A 14 -11.25 -11.27 -7.85
N LYS A 15 -10.47 -12.18 -7.24
CA LYS A 15 -9.32 -12.88 -7.85
C LYS A 15 -8.22 -11.93 -8.36
N LEU A 16 -8.10 -10.76 -7.75
CA LEU A 16 -7.15 -9.71 -8.15
C LEU A 16 -5.92 -9.62 -7.24
N TYR A 17 -5.77 -10.52 -6.27
CA TYR A 17 -4.70 -10.43 -5.25
C TYR A 17 -3.30 -10.49 -5.85
N ASN A 18 -3.03 -11.45 -6.73
CA ASN A 18 -1.72 -11.58 -7.35
C ASN A 18 -1.40 -10.34 -8.22
N ALA A 19 -2.40 -9.81 -8.93
CA ALA A 19 -2.23 -8.59 -9.72
C ALA A 19 -1.95 -7.38 -8.83
N LEU A 20 -2.61 -7.29 -7.67
CA LEU A 20 -2.39 -6.23 -6.69
C LEU A 20 -0.98 -6.29 -6.12
N VAL A 21 -0.52 -7.46 -5.67
CA VAL A 21 0.84 -7.64 -5.13
C VAL A 21 1.89 -7.33 -6.19
N PHE A 22 1.68 -7.80 -7.42
CA PHE A 22 2.58 -7.48 -8.55
C PHE A 22 2.66 -5.97 -8.81
N GLN A 23 1.51 -5.28 -8.84
CA GLN A 23 1.49 -3.84 -9.06
C GLN A 23 2.13 -3.08 -7.88
N LEU A 24 1.89 -3.52 -6.64
CA LEU A 24 2.53 -2.97 -5.44
C LEU A 24 4.06 -3.06 -5.53
N ASN A 25 4.61 -4.24 -5.83
CA ASN A 25 6.06 -4.42 -6.00
C ASN A 25 6.62 -3.51 -7.11
N LYS A 26 5.91 -3.42 -8.24
CA LYS A 26 6.31 -2.56 -9.35
C LYS A 26 6.41 -1.08 -8.93
N ASP A 27 5.47 -0.59 -8.14
CA ASP A 27 5.50 0.81 -7.73
C ASP A 27 6.52 1.07 -6.60
N PHE A 28 6.83 0.06 -5.77
CA PHE A 28 7.97 0.09 -4.85
C PHE A 28 9.31 0.17 -5.60
N GLU A 29 9.50 -0.68 -6.62
CA GLU A 29 10.70 -0.67 -7.47
C GLU A 29 10.86 0.68 -8.18
N ARG A 30 9.78 1.26 -8.69
CA ARG A 30 9.79 2.60 -9.32
C ARG A 30 10.15 3.74 -8.37
N ALA A 31 9.91 3.54 -7.07
CA ALA A 31 10.33 4.46 -6.03
C ALA A 31 11.79 4.23 -5.58
N GLY A 32 12.49 3.26 -6.19
CA GLY A 32 13.87 2.89 -5.84
C GLY A 32 13.98 2.06 -4.57
N LEU A 33 12.89 1.41 -4.14
CA LEU A 33 12.84 0.62 -2.91
C LEU A 33 13.13 -0.86 -3.17
N GLU A 34 13.91 -1.48 -2.28
CA GLU A 34 14.23 -2.91 -2.33
C GLU A 34 13.17 -3.79 -1.65
N ALA A 35 12.18 -3.18 -0.96
CA ALA A 35 11.14 -3.95 -0.28
C ALA A 35 10.24 -4.67 -1.29
N GLU A 36 10.09 -5.98 -1.11
CA GLU A 36 9.28 -6.84 -1.97
C GLU A 36 8.24 -7.62 -1.15
N PHE A 37 7.06 -7.82 -1.76
CA PHE A 37 5.94 -8.52 -1.17
C PHE A 37 5.63 -9.80 -1.96
N ASP A 38 5.45 -10.91 -1.27
CA ASP A 38 5.12 -12.20 -1.88
C ASP A 38 3.59 -12.38 -2.03
N ALA A 39 3.15 -12.85 -3.20
CA ALA A 39 1.75 -13.19 -3.46
C ALA A 39 1.27 -14.43 -2.68
N ALA A 40 2.19 -15.23 -2.12
CA ALA A 40 1.90 -16.31 -1.19
C ALA A 40 1.53 -15.81 0.22
N PHE A 41 1.80 -14.54 0.55
CA PHE A 41 1.44 -14.01 1.86
C PHE A 41 -0.07 -14.01 2.10
N GLU A 42 -0.45 -14.26 3.36
CA GLU A 42 -1.81 -14.02 3.82
C GLU A 42 -2.10 -12.51 3.92
N ASN A 43 -3.38 -12.14 3.91
CA ASN A 43 -3.81 -10.74 3.94
C ASN A 43 -3.22 -9.95 5.11
N GLN A 44 -3.22 -10.54 6.31
CA GLN A 44 -2.64 -9.88 7.47
C GLN A 44 -1.12 -9.77 7.36
N GLN A 45 -0.44 -10.75 6.77
CA GLN A 45 1.01 -10.70 6.62
C GLN A 45 1.43 -9.61 5.63
N LEU A 46 0.73 -9.52 4.48
CA LEU A 46 0.95 -8.45 3.50
C LEU A 46 0.74 -7.07 4.14
N LEU A 47 -0.39 -6.89 4.85
CA LEU A 47 -0.72 -5.62 5.48
C LEU A 47 0.31 -5.22 6.54
N ARG A 48 0.72 -6.16 7.41
CA ARG A 48 1.75 -5.91 8.44
C ARG A 48 3.10 -5.54 7.81
N ASN A 49 3.53 -6.26 6.77
CA ASN A 49 4.79 -5.98 6.10
C ASN A 49 4.78 -4.60 5.43
N LEU A 50 3.66 -4.23 4.80
CA LEU A 50 3.50 -2.90 4.19
C LEU A 50 3.55 -1.80 5.26
N GLN A 51 2.86 -1.98 6.38
CA GLN A 51 2.90 -1.03 7.51
C GLN A 51 4.31 -0.89 8.08
N ALA A 52 5.03 -1.99 8.26
CA ALA A 52 6.42 -1.96 8.74
C ALA A 52 7.35 -1.24 7.76
N ALA A 53 7.21 -1.49 6.45
CA ALA A 53 7.98 -0.79 5.43
C ALA A 53 7.71 0.71 5.46
N LEU A 54 6.43 1.13 5.51
CA LEU A 54 6.05 2.54 5.58
C LEU A 54 6.55 3.22 6.85
N TYR A 55 6.43 2.54 8.01
CA TYR A 55 6.95 3.04 9.27
C TYR A 55 8.46 3.31 9.16
N ASN A 56 9.22 2.33 8.64
CA ASN A 56 10.66 2.47 8.46
C ASN A 56 11.03 3.62 7.53
N LEU A 57 10.31 3.79 6.42
CA LEU A 57 10.51 4.91 5.49
C LEU A 57 10.24 6.25 6.17
N VAL A 58 9.12 6.40 6.88
CA VAL A 58 8.80 7.67 7.56
C VAL A 58 9.86 8.05 8.60
N VAL A 59 10.38 7.07 9.36
CA VAL A 59 11.35 7.33 10.42
C VAL A 59 12.78 7.50 9.89
N SER A 60 13.16 6.75 8.85
CA SER A 60 14.58 6.61 8.44
C SER A 60 14.90 7.22 7.08
N ASP A 61 13.92 7.36 6.19
CA ASP A 61 14.09 7.87 4.83
C ASP A 61 12.79 8.49 4.28
N PHE A 62 12.48 9.68 4.78
CA PHE A 62 11.25 10.39 4.46
C PHE A 62 11.16 10.80 2.97
N GLU A 63 12.31 11.03 2.31
CA GLU A 63 12.35 11.36 0.87
C GLU A 63 11.88 10.16 0.02
N SER A 64 12.33 8.95 0.37
CA SER A 64 11.85 7.72 -0.28
C SER A 64 10.38 7.44 0.02
N TYR A 65 9.89 7.79 1.22
CA TYR A 65 8.46 7.76 1.53
C TYR A 65 7.65 8.67 0.59
N LEU A 66 8.06 9.93 0.40
CA LEU A 66 7.39 10.86 -0.52
C LEU A 66 7.42 10.33 -1.96
N THR A 67 8.60 9.86 -2.39
CA THR A 67 8.79 9.26 -3.72
C THR A 67 7.84 8.09 -3.96
N LEU A 68 7.65 7.21 -2.96
CA LEU A 68 6.70 6.10 -3.02
C LEU A 68 5.26 6.58 -3.19
N LEU A 69 4.82 7.58 -2.42
CA LEU A 69 3.46 8.13 -2.54
C LEU A 69 3.20 8.68 -3.95
N TYR A 70 4.19 9.37 -4.54
CA TYR A 70 4.11 9.88 -5.91
C TYR A 70 4.09 8.75 -6.94
N ALA A 71 4.93 7.72 -6.80
CA ALA A 71 4.96 6.58 -7.71
C ALA A 71 3.62 5.82 -7.75
N ILE A 72 2.97 5.71 -6.59
CA ILE A 72 1.69 5.03 -6.41
C ILE A 72 0.49 5.89 -6.83
N ASP A 73 0.64 7.21 -6.99
CA ASP A 73 -0.45 8.18 -7.16
C ASP A 73 -1.36 8.22 -5.91
N VAL A 74 -0.78 8.23 -4.70
CA VAL A 74 -1.56 8.49 -3.47
C VAL A 74 -1.98 9.95 -3.43
N SER A 75 -3.25 10.22 -3.14
CA SER A 75 -3.77 11.59 -3.11
C SER A 75 -3.18 12.37 -1.94
N GLU A 76 -2.44 13.43 -2.24
CA GLU A 76 -1.89 14.35 -1.24
C GLU A 76 -2.98 14.97 -0.36
N VAL A 77 -4.15 15.27 -0.95
CA VAL A 77 -5.32 15.77 -0.21
C VAL A 77 -5.78 14.76 0.84
N LYS A 78 -5.80 13.47 0.52
CA LYS A 78 -6.15 12.43 1.50
C LYS A 78 -5.10 12.31 2.60
N ILE A 79 -3.81 12.45 2.28
CA ILE A 79 -2.71 12.41 3.26
C ILE A 79 -2.83 13.59 4.23
N LYS A 80 -3.04 14.80 3.72
CA LYS A 80 -3.21 16.02 4.54
C LYS A 80 -4.48 16.04 5.38
N ALA A 81 -5.47 15.22 5.03
CA ALA A 81 -6.73 15.08 5.77
C ALA A 81 -6.66 14.03 6.88
N LEU A 82 -5.54 13.31 7.03
CA LEU A 82 -5.33 12.40 8.16
C LEU A 82 -5.28 13.20 9.47
N PRO A 83 -5.80 12.64 10.58
CA PRO A 83 -5.70 13.30 11.89
C PRO A 83 -4.25 13.39 12.34
N ASP A 84 -3.95 14.35 13.21
CA ASP A 84 -2.69 14.38 13.95
C ASP A 84 -2.54 13.06 14.70
N CYS A 85 -1.51 12.29 14.34
CA CYS A 85 -1.33 10.93 14.80
C CYS A 85 0.14 10.54 14.91
N GLU A 86 0.40 9.52 15.71
CA GLU A 86 1.75 8.96 15.85
C GLU A 86 2.17 8.22 14.59
N VAL A 87 3.49 8.09 14.37
CA VAL A 87 4.04 7.51 13.12
C VAL A 87 3.53 6.10 12.82
N HIS A 88 3.28 5.27 13.85
CA HIS A 88 2.71 3.94 13.66
C HIS A 88 1.27 4.00 13.09
N GLN A 89 0.46 4.95 13.54
CA GLN A 89 -0.90 5.16 13.04
C GLN A 89 -0.88 5.75 11.63
N LEU A 90 0.07 6.65 11.33
CA LEU A 90 0.29 7.15 9.98
C LEU A 90 0.57 5.99 9.01
N ALA A 91 1.48 5.09 9.37
CA ALA A 91 1.79 3.91 8.55
C ALA A 91 0.56 3.02 8.34
N GLU A 92 -0.28 2.84 9.37
CA GLU A 92 -1.55 2.12 9.25
C GLU A 92 -2.50 2.80 8.25
N PHE A 93 -2.76 4.11 8.39
CA PHE A 93 -3.67 4.83 7.49
C PHE A 93 -3.17 4.85 6.05
N VAL A 94 -1.88 5.11 5.86
CA VAL A 94 -1.28 5.21 4.53
C VAL A 94 -1.23 3.84 3.85
N SER A 95 -1.02 2.75 4.60
CA SER A 95 -1.10 1.39 4.04
C SER A 95 -2.46 1.11 3.38
N VAL A 96 -3.55 1.57 3.99
CA VAL A 96 -4.90 1.43 3.43
C VAL A 96 -5.05 2.27 2.16
N LEU A 97 -4.58 3.52 2.16
CA LEU A 97 -4.64 4.40 1.00
C LEU A 97 -3.85 3.87 -0.20
N ILE A 98 -2.68 3.27 0.05
CA ILE A 98 -1.88 2.59 -0.96
C ILE A 98 -2.66 1.41 -1.54
N LEU A 99 -3.16 0.51 -0.69
CA LEU A 99 -3.90 -0.67 -1.14
C LEU A 99 -5.18 -0.30 -1.91
N GLU A 100 -5.89 0.77 -1.52
CA GLU A 100 -7.02 1.31 -2.29
C GLU A 100 -6.61 1.75 -3.70
N ARG A 101 -5.45 2.40 -3.85
CA ARG A 101 -4.94 2.84 -5.15
C ARG A 101 -4.51 1.67 -6.00
N GLU A 102 -3.79 0.71 -5.43
CA GLU A 102 -3.36 -0.48 -6.16
C GLU A 102 -4.54 -1.31 -6.62
N PHE A 103 -5.53 -1.47 -5.76
CA PHE A 103 -6.74 -2.19 -6.12
C PHE A 103 -7.47 -1.53 -7.30
N LYS A 104 -7.64 -0.20 -7.28
CA LYS A 104 -8.25 0.53 -8.41
C LYS A 104 -7.47 0.32 -9.71
N LYS A 105 -6.14 0.42 -9.68
CA LYS A 105 -5.29 0.21 -10.87
C LYS A 105 -5.53 -1.17 -11.47
N VAL A 106 -5.55 -2.22 -10.66
CA VAL A 106 -5.73 -3.59 -11.16
C VAL A 106 -7.15 -3.87 -11.60
N GLN A 107 -8.16 -3.27 -10.97
CA GLN A 107 -9.55 -3.34 -11.45
C GLN A 107 -9.71 -2.71 -12.84
N PHE A 108 -9.09 -1.55 -13.09
CA PHE A 108 -9.15 -0.93 -14.43
C PHE A 108 -8.43 -1.78 -15.49
N LYS A 109 -7.30 -2.39 -15.16
CA LYS A 109 -6.55 -3.25 -16.10
C LYS A 109 -7.26 -4.54 -16.46
N ASN A 110 -8.02 -5.14 -15.53
CA ASN A 110 -8.70 -6.43 -15.72
C ASN A 110 -10.16 -6.31 -16.19
N ARG A 111 -10.66 -5.10 -16.46
CA ARG A 111 -11.97 -4.85 -17.06
C ARG A 111 -11.94 -4.73 -18.59
N THR A 112 -10.78 -4.93 -19.19
CA THR A 112 -10.51 -4.99 -20.65
C THR A 112 -10.09 -6.39 -21.03
#